data_AF-A0A7C2H252-F1
#
_entry.id   AF-A0A7C2H252-F1
#
_cell.length_a   1.000
_cell.length_b   1.000
_cell.length_c   1.000
_cell.angle_alpha   90.00
_cell.angle_beta   90.00
_cell.angle_gamma   90.00
#
_symmetry.space_group_name_H-M   'P 1'
#
loop_
_entity.id
_entity.type
_entity.pdbx_description
1 polymer ?
#
loop_
_entity_poly.entity_id
_entity_poly.type
_entity_poly.pdbx_seq_one_letter_code
_entity_poly.pdbx_strand_id
1 'polypeptide(L)'
;MENFEEDELGLKNLPLCREPWQSYYILRRGILPCCHGEKPIAPMSEWATAWNGPALQEIRRYLSQGKLSPYCLSSLGCPIVQKYLERKKQELRLAALSPQTRPRWMRLVNRLFLGLPARIYRSLQK
;
A
#
# COMPACT_ATOMS: atom_id res chain seq x y z
N MET A 1 25.92 7.88 -7.29
CA MET A 1 24.70 8.45 -7.89
C MET A 1 23.55 7.77 -7.20
N GLU A 2 23.02 8.39 -6.14
CA GLU A 2 21.85 7.84 -5.42
C GLU A 2 20.66 7.82 -6.38
N ASN A 3 19.91 6.73 -6.33
CA ASN A 3 18.82 6.43 -7.25
C ASN A 3 17.58 7.23 -6.82
N PHE A 4 17.57 8.54 -7.12
CA PHE A 4 16.54 9.48 -6.64
C PHE A 4 15.11 9.07 -7.07
N GLU A 5 14.95 8.35 -8.19
CA GLU A 5 13.63 7.92 -8.70
C GLU A 5 12.90 6.93 -7.77
N GLU A 6 13.63 6.15 -6.96
CA GLU A 6 13.00 5.16 -6.07
C GLU A 6 12.45 5.77 -4.77
N ASP A 7 12.89 6.97 -4.40
CA ASP A 7 12.53 7.63 -3.13
C ASP A 7 11.55 8.81 -3.30
N GLU A 8 11.27 9.26 -4.53
CA GLU A 8 10.37 10.40 -4.81
C GLU A 8 8.95 10.25 -4.24
N LEU A 9 8.53 9.03 -3.89
CA LEU A 9 7.23 8.77 -3.26
C LEU A 9 7.32 8.15 -1.86
N GLY A 10 8.50 8.10 -1.26
CA GLY A 10 8.68 7.71 0.15
C GLY A 10 8.27 6.28 0.50
N LEU A 11 8.18 5.35 -0.45
CA LEU A 11 7.80 3.96 -0.15
C LEU A 11 8.91 3.16 0.56
N LYS A 12 10.16 3.65 0.54
CA LYS A 12 11.30 3.08 1.27
C LYS A 12 11.48 3.73 2.65
N ASN A 13 11.11 5.01 2.78
CA ASN A 13 11.28 5.81 3.99
C ASN A 13 9.94 6.15 4.63
N LEU A 14 9.66 5.62 5.82
CA LEU A 14 8.45 5.97 6.56
C LEU A 14 8.37 7.48 6.85
N PRO A 15 7.17 8.09 6.87
CA PRO A 15 5.85 7.51 6.56
C PRO A 15 5.60 7.33 5.05
N LEU A 16 4.69 6.43 4.64
CA LEU A 16 4.36 6.19 3.21
C LEU A 16 3.99 7.45 2.42
N CYS A 17 3.43 8.45 3.11
CA CYS A 17 3.07 9.75 2.58
C CYS A 17 3.25 10.78 3.69
N ARG A 18 3.85 11.93 3.38
CA ARG A 18 4.09 13.03 4.35
C ARG A 18 3.04 14.13 4.28
N GLU A 19 2.20 14.14 3.24
CA GLU A 19 1.21 15.20 2.99
C GLU A 19 0.40 15.56 4.24
N PRO A 20 -0.16 14.60 5.02
CA PRO A 20 -1.00 14.96 6.17
C PRO A 20 -0.27 15.67 7.31
N TRP A 21 1.07 15.70 7.34
CA TRP A 21 1.87 16.47 8.30
C TRP A 21 2.27 17.85 7.78
N GLN A 22 2.23 18.05 6.47
CA GLN A 22 2.71 19.26 5.80
C GLN A 22 1.56 20.18 5.43
N SER A 23 0.43 19.61 5.03
CA SER A 23 -0.67 20.36 4.45
C SER A 23 -2.02 19.65 4.66
N TYR A 24 -3.07 20.43 4.44
CA TYR A 24 -4.45 19.99 4.25
C TYR A 24 -5.16 21.08 3.45
N TYR A 25 -6.17 20.68 2.69
CA TYR A 25 -6.82 21.57 1.74
C TYR A 25 -8.13 22.06 2.32
N ILE A 26 -8.32 23.38 2.34
CA ILE A 26 -9.56 24.02 2.76
C ILE A 26 -10.32 24.40 1.48
N LEU A 27 -11.38 23.66 1.17
CA LEU A 27 -12.21 23.87 -0.03
C LEU A 27 -13.64 24.23 0.38
N ARG A 28 -14.45 24.73 -0.57
CA ARG A 28 -15.89 25.02 -0.33
C ARG A 28 -16.67 23.81 0.18
N ARG A 29 -16.27 22.60 -0.21
CA ARG A 29 -16.86 21.33 0.23
C ARG A 29 -16.37 20.85 1.60
N GLY A 30 -15.53 21.62 2.28
CA GLY A 30 -14.89 21.25 3.55
C GLY A 30 -13.40 20.97 3.41
N ILE A 31 -12.85 20.39 4.46
CA ILE A 31 -11.42 20.18 4.66
C ILE A 31 -11.02 18.80 4.18
N LEU A 32 -9.98 18.70 3.35
CA LEU A 32 -9.41 17.44 2.87
C LEU A 32 -8.00 17.23 3.44
N PRO A 33 -7.63 16.00 3.79
CA PRO A 33 -6.32 15.68 4.36
C PRO A 33 -5.18 15.70 3.33
N CYS A 34 -5.49 15.72 2.03
CA CYS A 34 -4.53 15.79 0.92
C CYS A 34 -5.24 16.18 -0.39
N CYS A 35 -4.45 16.43 -1.45
CA CYS A 35 -4.94 16.77 -2.79
C CYS A 35 -5.81 15.69 -3.44
N HIS A 36 -5.60 14.41 -3.10
CA HIS A 36 -6.39 13.28 -3.59
C HIS A 36 -7.55 12.90 -2.68
N GLY A 37 -7.82 13.69 -1.63
CA GLY A 37 -8.91 13.42 -0.69
C GLY A 37 -10.27 13.46 -1.38
N GLU A 38 -11.07 12.43 -1.17
CA GLU A 38 -12.41 12.31 -1.77
C GLU A 38 -13.48 13.00 -0.91
N LYS A 39 -13.51 12.68 0.39
CA LYS A 39 -14.52 13.17 1.34
C LYS A 39 -13.91 14.15 2.34
N PRO A 40 -14.61 15.24 2.69
CA PRO A 40 -14.13 16.15 3.72
C PRO A 40 -14.02 15.44 5.08
N ILE A 41 -12.95 15.72 5.83
CA ILE A 41 -12.74 15.23 7.20
C ILE A 41 -13.35 16.17 8.25
N ALA A 42 -13.69 17.40 7.86
CA ALA A 42 -14.30 18.42 8.69
C ALA A 42 -14.93 19.53 7.81
N PRO A 43 -15.92 20.30 8.32
CA PRO A 43 -16.45 21.48 7.63
C PRO A 43 -15.42 22.61 7.60
N MET A 44 -15.54 23.52 6.64
CA MET A 44 -14.57 24.61 6.41
C MET A 44 -14.35 25.50 7.65
N SER A 45 -15.39 25.71 8.46
CA SER A 45 -15.34 26.51 9.69
C SER A 45 -14.44 25.91 10.78
N GLU A 46 -14.18 24.59 10.73
CA GLU A 46 -13.41 23.86 11.73
C GLU A 46 -11.94 23.67 11.32
N TRP A 47 -11.41 24.51 10.42
CA TRP A 47 -10.06 24.35 9.89
C TRP A 47 -8.99 24.26 10.97
N ALA A 48 -9.06 25.09 12.02
CA ALA A 48 -8.06 25.12 13.07
C ALA A 48 -8.04 23.82 13.91
N THR A 49 -9.22 23.32 14.27
CA THR A 49 -9.36 22.09 15.09
C THR A 49 -9.13 20.83 14.26
N ALA A 50 -9.49 20.84 12.98
CA ALA A 50 -9.32 19.71 12.07
C ALA A 50 -7.86 19.27 11.89
N TRP A 51 -6.89 20.19 12.01
CA TRP A 51 -5.46 19.89 11.86
C TRP A 51 -4.92 18.85 12.85
N ASN A 52 -5.50 18.81 14.06
CA ASN A 52 -5.22 17.77 15.05
C ASN A 52 -6.49 16.97 15.39
N GLY A 53 -7.47 16.98 14.50
CA GLY A 53 -8.72 16.24 14.66
C GLY A 53 -8.50 14.73 14.53
N PRO A 54 -9.44 13.91 15.05
CA PRO A 54 -9.30 12.46 15.12
C PRO A 54 -9.12 11.82 13.74
N ALA A 55 -9.83 12.30 12.72
CA ALA A 55 -9.72 11.78 11.35
C ALA A 55 -8.30 11.97 10.77
N LEU A 56 -7.70 13.16 10.93
CA LEU A 56 -6.36 13.43 10.41
C LEU A 56 -5.28 12.68 11.21
N GLN A 57 -5.45 12.59 12.54
CA GLN A 57 -4.56 11.79 13.39
C GLN A 57 -4.61 10.30 13.05
N GLU A 58 -5.80 9.76 12.74
CA GLU A 58 -5.94 8.37 12.31
C GLU A 58 -5.17 8.12 11.01
N ILE A 59 -5.33 9.00 10.01
CA ILE A 59 -4.59 8.90 8.74
C ILE A 59 -3.08 8.91 9.00
N ARG A 60 -2.58 9.86 9.80
CA ARG A 60 -1.17 9.94 10.19
C ARG A 60 -0.68 8.66 10.87
N ARG A 61 -1.47 8.08 11.79
CA ARG A 61 -1.14 6.83 12.49
C ARG A 61 -0.98 5.64 11.53
N TYR A 62 -1.84 5.50 10.53
CA TYR A 62 -1.68 4.43 9.53
C TYR A 62 -0.39 4.63 8.71
N LEU A 63 -0.18 5.85 8.22
CA LEU A 63 0.95 6.17 7.34
C LEU A 63 2.30 6.02 8.05
N SER A 64 2.39 6.37 9.34
CA SER A 64 3.60 6.17 10.15
C SER A 64 3.92 4.69 10.37
N GLN A 65 2.93 3.81 10.27
CA GLN A 65 3.09 2.35 10.40
C GLN A 65 3.38 1.66 9.06
N GLY A 66 3.56 2.41 7.97
CA GLY A 66 3.76 1.80 6.65
C GLY A 66 2.47 1.22 6.06
N LYS A 67 1.29 1.69 6.52
CA LYS A 67 -0.02 1.19 6.08
C LYS A 67 -0.84 2.34 5.49
N LEU A 68 -1.69 2.04 4.50
CA LEU A 68 -2.69 3.00 4.04
C LEU A 68 -3.90 2.97 4.97
N SER A 69 -4.43 4.14 5.30
CA SER A 69 -5.71 4.24 6.01
C SER A 69 -6.86 3.85 5.07
N PRO A 70 -8.04 3.47 5.61
CA PRO A 70 -9.24 3.25 4.80
C PRO A 70 -9.59 4.48 3.94
N TYR A 71 -9.33 5.68 4.44
CA TYR A 71 -9.51 6.92 3.70
C TYR A 71 -8.61 6.97 2.46
N CYS A 72 -7.31 6.67 2.61
CA CYS A 72 -6.38 6.66 1.47
C CYS A 72 -6.77 5.59 0.42
N LEU A 73 -7.29 4.45 0.86
CA LEU A 73 -7.69 3.36 -0.02
C LEU A 73 -8.91 3.69 -0.91
N SER A 74 -9.74 4.67 -0.53
CA SER A 74 -10.84 5.13 -1.40
C SER A 74 -10.34 6.00 -2.56
N SER A 75 -9.20 6.67 -2.39
CA SER A 75 -8.59 7.57 -3.38
C SER A 75 -7.73 6.81 -4.41
N LEU A 76 -8.37 6.07 -5.32
CA LEU A 76 -7.68 5.30 -6.38
C LEU A 76 -6.87 6.14 -7.38
N GLY A 77 -7.09 7.46 -7.41
CA GLY A 77 -6.30 8.40 -8.22
C GLY A 77 -4.97 8.82 -7.60
N CYS A 78 -4.68 8.42 -6.35
CA CYS A 78 -3.43 8.77 -5.68
C CYS A 78 -2.27 7.86 -6.16
N PRO A 79 -1.15 8.42 -6.63
CA PRO A 79 -0.03 7.62 -7.14
C PRO A 79 0.63 6.75 -6.06
N ILE A 80 0.65 7.21 -4.80
CA ILE A 80 1.17 6.43 -3.66
C ILE A 80 0.30 5.19 -3.42
N VAL A 81 -1.03 5.35 -3.52
CA VAL A 81 -1.99 4.26 -3.33
C VAL A 81 -1.84 3.22 -4.43
N GLN A 82 -1.74 3.66 -5.68
CA GLN A 82 -1.54 2.77 -6.83
C GLN A 82 -0.26 1.92 -6.68
N LYS A 83 0.88 2.57 -6.41
CA LYS A 83 2.15 1.86 -6.21
C LYS A 83 2.11 0.92 -5.00
N TYR A 84 1.46 1.30 -3.90
CA TYR A 84 1.29 0.43 -2.73
C TYR A 84 0.48 -0.83 -3.08
N LEU A 85 -0.62 -0.68 -3.81
CA LEU A 85 -1.46 -1.81 -4.24
C LEU A 85 -0.73 -2.73 -5.22
N GLU A 86 0.03 -2.18 -6.16
CA GLU A 86 0.88 -2.94 -7.08
C GLU A 86 1.93 -3.76 -6.34
N ARG A 87 2.65 -3.14 -5.40
CA ARG A 87 3.63 -3.82 -4.55
C ARG A 87 2.98 -4.94 -3.74
N LYS A 88 1.82 -4.69 -3.12
CA LYS A 88 1.06 -5.72 -2.39
C LYS A 88 0.64 -6.87 -3.29
N LYS A 89 0.20 -6.59 -4.53
CA LYS A 89 -0.15 -7.63 -5.51
C LYS A 89 1.07 -8.47 -5.90
N GLN A 90 2.24 -7.85 -6.07
CA GLN A 90 3.49 -8.55 -6.34
C GLN A 90 3.92 -9.42 -5.15
N GLU A 91 3.87 -8.90 -3.92
CA GLU A 91 4.15 -9.65 -2.69
C GLU A 91 3.24 -10.89 -2.57
N LEU A 92 1.94 -10.73 -2.82
CA LEU A 92 0.98 -11.84 -2.81
C LEU A 92 1.27 -12.88 -3.91
N ARG A 93 1.62 -12.43 -5.12
CA ARG A 93 2.02 -13.32 -6.22
C ARG A 93 3.29 -14.12 -5.86
N LEU A 94 4.29 -13.46 -5.31
CA LEU A 94 5.53 -14.11 -4.87
C LEU A 94 5.28 -15.08 -3.72
N ALA A 95 4.43 -14.72 -2.75
CA ALA A 95 4.04 -15.59 -1.65
C ALA A 95 3.30 -16.85 -2.16
N ALA A 96 2.40 -16.69 -3.14
CA ALA A 96 1.69 -17.80 -3.78
C ALA A 96 2.65 -18.75 -4.54
N LEU A 97 3.72 -18.21 -5.14
CA LEU A 97 4.75 -19.00 -5.83
C LEU A 97 5.75 -19.64 -4.86
N SER A 98 5.77 -19.23 -3.59
CA SER A 98 6.77 -19.71 -2.65
C SER A 98 6.61 -21.23 -2.38
N PRO A 99 7.71 -22.00 -2.36
CA PRO A 99 7.66 -23.45 -2.19
C PRO A 99 7.20 -23.90 -0.80
N GLN A 100 7.15 -22.99 0.18
CA GLN A 100 6.77 -23.28 1.57
C GLN A 100 5.27 -23.53 1.74
N THR A 101 4.43 -22.91 0.90
CA THR A 101 2.96 -23.10 0.88
C THR A 101 2.52 -24.44 0.30
N ARG A 102 3.45 -25.25 -0.23
CA ARG A 102 3.11 -26.56 -0.80
C ARG A 102 2.80 -27.58 0.29
N PRO A 103 1.66 -28.29 0.21
CA PRO A 103 1.32 -29.33 1.19
C PRO A 103 2.40 -30.42 1.19
N ARG A 104 2.65 -31.01 2.37
CA ARG A 104 3.77 -31.95 2.59
C ARG A 104 3.79 -33.12 1.60
N TRP A 105 2.63 -33.63 1.23
CA TRP A 105 2.50 -34.74 0.27
C TRP A 105 2.99 -34.36 -1.14
N MET A 106 2.70 -33.15 -1.62
CA MET A 106 3.22 -32.69 -2.92
C MET A 106 4.75 -32.59 -2.93
N ARG A 107 5.35 -32.20 -1.80
CA ARG A 107 6.81 -32.23 -1.66
C ARG A 107 7.36 -33.66 -1.70
N LEU A 108 6.64 -34.59 -1.08
CA LEU A 108 7.00 -36.01 -1.04
C LEU A 108 6.88 -36.66 -2.43
N VAL A 109 5.78 -36.43 -3.14
CA VAL A 109 5.55 -36.87 -4.53
C VAL A 109 6.61 -36.29 -5.44
N ASN A 110 6.90 -34.99 -5.33
CA ASN A 110 7.92 -34.38 -6.16
C ASN A 110 9.33 -34.93 -5.86
N ARG A 111 9.60 -35.36 -4.62
CA ARG A 111 10.87 -36.03 -4.24
C ARG A 111 10.92 -37.47 -4.77
N LEU A 112 9.78 -38.17 -4.76
CA LEU A 112 9.63 -39.53 -5.28
C LEU A 112 9.85 -39.59 -6.80
N PHE A 113 9.34 -38.61 -7.53
CA PHE A 113 9.49 -38.49 -8.98
C PHE A 113 10.67 -37.61 -9.42
N LEU A 114 11.72 -37.45 -8.59
CA LEU A 114 12.94 -36.70 -8.93
C LEU A 114 12.70 -35.27 -9.47
N GLY A 115 11.59 -34.63 -9.08
CA GLY A 115 11.26 -33.27 -9.48
C GLY A 115 10.56 -33.12 -10.84
N LEU A 116 10.22 -34.22 -11.55
CA LEU A 116 9.52 -34.21 -12.83
C LEU A 116 8.20 -33.42 -12.80
N PRO A 117 7.28 -33.64 -11.83
CA PRO A 117 6.01 -32.92 -11.77
C PRO A 117 6.19 -31.40 -11.64
N ALA A 118 7.14 -30.96 -10.81
CA ALA A 118 7.42 -29.54 -10.63
C ALA A 118 8.14 -28.89 -11.82
N ARG A 119 8.82 -29.67 -12.68
CA ARG A 119 9.41 -29.20 -13.94
C ARG A 119 8.34 -28.98 -15.00
N ILE A 120 7.42 -29.92 -15.15
CA ILE A 120 6.30 -29.85 -16.11
C ILE A 120 5.38 -28.68 -15.75
N TYR A 121 5.01 -28.54 -14.48
CA TYR A 121 4.18 -27.41 -14.04
C TYR A 121 4.84 -26.05 -14.33
N ARG A 122 6.15 -25.94 -14.13
CA ARG A 122 6.92 -24.72 -14.44
C ARG A 122 7.04 -24.43 -15.93
N SER A 123 7.03 -25.44 -16.80
CA SER A 123 7.06 -25.22 -18.26
C SER A 123 5.70 -24.84 -18.82
N LEU A 124 4.60 -25.23 -18.16
CA LEU A 124 3.23 -24.89 -18.56
C LEU A 124 2.77 -23.49 -18.11
N GLN A 125 3.45 -22.90 -17.11
CA GLN A 125 3.16 -21.55 -16.61
C GLN A 125 4.02 -20.43 -17.23
N LYS A 126 4.97 -20.79 -18.10
CA LYS A 126 5.72 -19.85 -18.94
C LYS A 126 4.96 -19.60 -20.22
#